data_AF-A0A847BCK3-F1
#
_entry.id   AF-A0A847BCK3-F1
#
_cell.length_a   1.000
_cell.length_b   1.000
_cell.length_c   1.000
_cell.angle_alpha   90.00
_cell.angle_beta   90.00
_cell.angle_gamma   90.00
#
_symmetry.space_group_name_H-M   'P 1'
#
loop_
_entity.id
_entity.type
_entity.pdbx_description
1 polymer ?
#
loop_
_entity_poly.entity_id
_entity_poly.type
_entity_poly.pdbx_seq_one_letter_code
_entity_poly.pdbx_strand_id
1 'polypeptide(L)'
;MRRNTTRKLLIPALLAVAIAPLSLAALAAPSDSDSRWHEQRQEQRQEQRQALFERAGIDADTRSALEEARAEHKQALREMHTRYRERMDEILDEEQRDALQEAKREMRQERYAEYRAERGQNMQQRFTELVDSWGLSDAERSELTELRESLYADMRELREQSFDSREERRETWQALRDEHQEALGELLSEEQMEELRDAMRNAFHKGHGKHHGERRSG
;
A
#
# COMPACT_ATOMS: atom_id res chain seq x y z
N MET A 1 -1.25 38.05 66.37
CA MET A 1 -1.78 39.36 65.92
C MET A 1 -0.66 40.16 65.25
N ARG A 2 -1.02 40.98 64.24
CA ARG A 2 -0.19 41.82 63.32
C ARG A 2 0.31 41.04 62.08
N ARG A 3 -0.43 41.00 60.96
CA ARG A 3 -0.70 42.02 59.90
C ARG A 3 0.58 42.49 59.19
N ASN A 4 0.77 42.05 57.93
CA ASN A 4 0.62 42.87 56.68
C ASN A 4 1.98 43.54 56.31
N THR A 5 2.47 43.70 55.07
CA THR A 5 1.89 43.70 53.71
C THR A 5 3.03 43.97 52.69
N THR A 6 2.95 43.36 51.50
CA THR A 6 3.23 43.89 50.14
C THR A 6 4.56 44.59 49.76
N ARG A 7 5.14 44.18 48.60
CA ARG A 7 5.24 44.89 47.29
C ARG A 7 6.39 44.26 46.47
N LYS A 8 6.12 43.50 45.38
CA LYS A 8 6.18 43.89 43.96
C LYS A 8 7.32 44.84 43.58
N LEU A 9 8.20 44.45 42.64
CA LEU A 9 8.59 45.19 41.41
C LEU A 9 9.55 44.36 40.51
N LEU A 10 9.57 44.71 39.22
CA LEU A 10 9.98 43.95 38.02
C LEU A 10 11.45 44.21 37.57
N ILE A 11 12.11 43.16 37.04
CA ILE A 11 12.90 43.00 35.75
C ILE A 11 13.64 44.25 35.19
N PRO A 12 14.96 44.22 34.76
CA PRO A 12 15.39 43.60 33.48
C PRO A 12 16.84 43.05 33.29
N ALA A 13 16.92 42.07 32.38
CA ALA A 13 17.90 41.75 31.33
C ALA A 13 19.42 41.98 31.52
N LEU A 14 20.22 40.94 31.26
CA LEU A 14 21.24 40.96 30.20
C LEU A 14 21.46 39.54 29.63
N LEU A 15 21.30 39.45 28.32
CA LEU A 15 21.25 38.25 27.49
C LEU A 15 22.62 38.11 26.80
N ALA A 16 23.44 37.16 27.25
CA ALA A 16 24.71 36.83 26.60
C ALA A 16 24.53 35.54 25.79
N VAL A 17 24.17 35.70 24.51
CA VAL A 17 24.17 34.58 23.55
C VAL A 17 25.60 34.43 23.02
N ALA A 18 26.26 33.37 23.47
CA ALA A 18 27.49 32.88 22.85
C ALA A 18 27.12 32.13 21.57
N ILE A 19 27.63 32.60 20.44
CA ILE A 19 27.53 31.94 19.14
C ILE A 19 28.56 30.80 19.12
N ALA A 20 28.09 29.55 19.11
CA ALA A 20 28.89 28.39 18.74
C ALA A 20 28.38 27.85 17.40
N PRO A 21 29.26 27.51 16.43
CA PRO A 21 28.84 26.88 15.19
C PRO A 21 28.44 25.43 15.48
N LEU A 22 27.15 25.14 15.50
CA LEU A 22 26.66 23.76 15.54
C LEU A 22 27.01 23.10 14.21
N SER A 23 27.87 22.09 14.29
CA SER A 23 28.17 21.14 13.24
C SER A 23 26.87 20.55 12.70
N LEU A 24 26.73 20.61 11.37
CA LEU A 24 25.67 19.98 10.61
C LEU A 24 25.82 18.45 10.72
N ALA A 25 25.31 17.86 11.79
CA ALA A 25 25.09 16.43 11.87
C ALA A 25 23.89 16.09 10.98
N ALA A 26 24.17 15.51 9.81
CA ALA A 26 23.18 14.87 8.97
C ALA A 26 22.63 13.64 9.71
N LEU A 27 21.69 13.86 10.63
CA LEU A 27 20.75 12.84 11.05
C LEU A 27 19.73 12.72 9.93
N ALA A 28 19.66 11.54 9.29
CA ALA A 28 18.57 11.18 8.39
C ALA A 28 17.25 11.18 9.18
N ALA A 29 16.60 12.34 9.23
CA ALA A 29 15.24 12.47 9.75
C ALA A 29 14.30 11.76 8.77
N PRO A 30 13.38 10.90 9.25
CA PRO A 30 12.30 10.39 8.40
C PRO A 30 11.54 11.60 7.85
N SER A 31 11.25 11.60 6.55
CA SER A 31 10.62 12.73 5.87
C SER A 31 9.28 13.09 6.54
N ASP A 32 9.12 14.36 6.91
CA ASP A 32 7.91 14.92 7.53
C ASP A 32 6.63 14.68 6.71
N SER A 33 6.78 14.41 5.41
CA SER A 33 5.67 14.05 4.51
C SER A 33 5.04 12.71 4.89
N ASP A 34 5.84 11.66 5.14
CA ASP A 34 5.30 10.31 5.39
C ASP A 34 4.52 10.26 6.72
N SER A 35 4.99 10.95 7.76
CA SER A 35 4.27 11.07 9.04
C SER A 35 2.90 11.73 8.90
N ARG A 36 2.81 12.83 8.14
CA ARG A 36 1.55 13.54 7.87
C ARG A 36 0.54 12.69 7.09
N TRP A 37 1.01 11.94 6.08
CA TRP A 37 0.16 11.01 5.31
C TRP A 37 -0.36 9.86 6.18
N HIS A 38 0.44 9.35 7.10
CA HIS A 38 0.04 8.30 8.03
C HIS A 38 -1.02 8.79 9.03
N GLU A 39 -0.86 9.99 9.58
CA GLU A 39 -1.82 10.62 10.50
C GLU A 39 -3.16 10.89 9.81
N GLN A 40 -3.15 11.57 8.66
CA GLN A 40 -4.37 11.87 7.90
C GLN A 40 -5.15 10.59 7.54
N ARG A 41 -4.46 9.51 7.18
CA ARG A 41 -5.09 8.22 6.88
C ARG A 41 -5.62 7.51 8.13
N GLN A 42 -5.02 7.74 9.29
CA GLN A 42 -5.56 7.25 10.56
C GLN A 42 -6.87 7.97 10.86
N GLU A 43 -6.88 9.30 10.76
CA GLU A 43 -8.05 10.15 10.99
C GLU A 43 -9.21 9.76 10.07
N GLN A 44 -8.98 9.67 8.76
CA GLN A 44 -10.02 9.22 7.82
C GLN A 44 -10.60 7.84 8.16
N ARG A 45 -9.77 6.90 8.65
CA ARG A 45 -10.27 5.58 9.09
C ARG A 45 -11.09 5.68 10.38
N GLN A 46 -10.76 6.62 11.26
CA GLN A 46 -11.55 6.86 12.47
C GLN A 46 -12.89 7.46 12.08
N GLU A 47 -12.91 8.48 11.22
CA GLU A 47 -14.13 9.12 10.71
C GLU A 47 -15.05 8.13 10.01
N GLN A 48 -14.52 7.32 9.08
CA GLN A 48 -15.29 6.27 8.40
C GLN A 48 -15.90 5.28 9.40
N ARG A 49 -15.15 4.92 10.45
CA ARG A 49 -15.66 4.02 11.50
C ARG A 49 -16.78 4.67 12.31
N GLN A 50 -16.64 5.94 12.68
CA GLN A 50 -17.68 6.68 13.40
C GLN A 50 -18.97 6.76 12.56
N ALA A 51 -18.84 7.08 11.27
CA ALA A 51 -19.97 7.11 10.34
C ALA A 51 -20.65 5.74 10.20
N LEU A 52 -19.89 4.63 10.23
CA LEU A 52 -20.46 3.28 10.24
C LEU A 52 -21.26 2.99 11.51
N PHE A 53 -20.78 3.41 12.67
CA PHE A 53 -21.49 3.25 13.94
C PHE A 53 -22.79 4.06 13.97
N GLU A 54 -22.76 5.30 13.49
CA GLU A 54 -23.95 6.14 13.36
C GLU A 54 -24.97 5.53 12.42
N ARG A 55 -24.54 5.05 11.24
CA ARG A 55 -25.40 4.38 10.28
C ARG A 55 -26.02 3.09 10.82
N ALA A 56 -25.28 2.36 11.64
CA ALA A 56 -25.74 1.14 12.29
C ALA A 56 -26.64 1.40 13.52
N GLY A 57 -26.82 2.66 13.92
CA GLY A 57 -27.59 3.02 15.12
C GLY A 57 -26.92 2.58 16.42
N ILE A 58 -25.60 2.41 16.42
CA ILE A 58 -24.82 2.02 17.61
C ILE A 58 -24.66 3.25 18.51
N ASP A 59 -25.17 3.13 19.72
CA ASP A 59 -25.12 4.17 20.74
C ASP A 59 -23.69 4.44 21.24
N ALA A 60 -23.53 5.56 21.97
CA ALA A 60 -22.24 6.03 22.44
C ALA A 60 -21.57 5.06 23.43
N ASP A 61 -22.34 4.41 24.30
CA ASP A 61 -21.81 3.50 25.31
C ASP A 61 -21.31 2.21 24.65
N THR A 62 -22.10 1.64 23.74
CA THR A 62 -21.70 0.47 22.94
C THR A 62 -20.48 0.76 22.06
N ARG A 63 -20.43 1.95 21.46
CA ARG A 63 -19.27 2.42 20.68
C ARG A 63 -18.00 2.48 21.53
N SER A 64 -18.06 3.08 22.71
CA SER A 64 -16.91 3.17 23.62
C SER A 64 -16.42 1.78 24.02
N ALA A 65 -17.33 0.88 24.35
CA ALA A 65 -16.99 -0.51 24.72
C ALA A 65 -16.28 -1.26 23.58
N LEU A 66 -16.71 -1.05 22.32
CA LEU A 66 -16.04 -1.64 21.15
C LEU A 66 -14.63 -1.08 20.91
N GLU A 67 -14.43 0.21 21.15
CA GLU A 67 -13.11 0.84 21.02
C GLU A 67 -12.15 0.37 22.10
N GLU A 68 -12.62 0.25 23.34
CA GLU A 68 -11.87 -0.32 24.46
C GLU A 68 -11.47 -1.77 24.18
N ALA A 69 -12.42 -2.64 23.83
CA ALA A 69 -12.14 -4.04 23.48
C ALA A 69 -11.13 -4.17 22.33
N ARG A 70 -11.17 -3.26 21.35
CA ARG A 70 -10.19 -3.22 20.26
C ARG A 70 -8.80 -2.78 20.74
N ALA A 71 -8.73 -1.78 21.61
CA ALA A 71 -7.48 -1.32 22.18
C ALA A 71 -6.81 -2.44 23.00
N GLU A 72 -7.59 -3.10 23.85
CA GLU A 72 -7.16 -4.28 24.61
C GLU A 72 -6.68 -5.40 23.69
N HIS A 73 -7.45 -5.75 22.65
CA HIS A 73 -7.05 -6.77 21.70
C HIS A 73 -5.74 -6.43 20.99
N LYS A 74 -5.55 -5.17 20.59
CA LYS A 74 -4.31 -4.71 19.97
C LYS A 74 -3.13 -4.81 20.95
N GLN A 75 -3.35 -4.49 22.21
CA GLN A 75 -2.33 -4.65 23.25
C GLN A 75 -1.99 -6.13 23.46
N ALA A 76 -3.00 -7.00 23.59
CA ALA A 76 -2.81 -8.44 23.73
C ALA A 76 -2.02 -9.04 22.56
N LEU A 77 -2.30 -8.62 21.32
CA LEU A 77 -1.54 -9.03 20.14
C LEU A 77 -0.08 -8.55 20.20
N ARG A 78 0.16 -7.31 20.65
CA ARG A 78 1.53 -6.79 20.82
C ARG A 78 2.30 -7.61 21.85
N GLU A 79 1.71 -7.85 23.01
CA GLU A 79 2.31 -8.67 24.06
C GLU A 79 2.58 -10.09 23.58
N MET A 80 1.63 -10.71 22.87
CA MET A 80 1.81 -12.02 22.25
C MET A 80 2.98 -12.02 21.27
N HIS A 81 3.09 -11.01 20.40
CA HIS A 81 4.22 -10.90 19.46
C HIS A 81 5.56 -10.68 20.16
N THR A 82 5.59 -9.91 21.25
CA THR A 82 6.79 -9.72 22.07
C THR A 82 7.22 -11.04 22.70
N ARG A 83 6.31 -11.74 23.41
CA ARG A 83 6.60 -13.04 24.01
C ARG A 83 7.05 -14.08 22.99
N TYR A 84 6.43 -14.07 21.81
CA TYR A 84 6.85 -14.94 20.71
C TYR A 84 8.28 -14.63 20.26
N ARG A 85 8.66 -13.36 20.13
CA ARG A 85 10.03 -12.97 19.77
C ARG A 85 11.03 -13.37 20.84
N GLU A 86 10.74 -13.09 22.10
CA GLU A 86 11.59 -13.51 23.23
C GLU A 86 11.80 -15.03 23.23
N ARG A 87 10.72 -15.80 23.02
CA ARG A 87 10.80 -17.26 22.92
C ARG A 87 11.63 -17.72 21.71
N MET A 88 11.60 -16.98 20.60
CA MET A 88 12.45 -17.27 19.46
C MET A 88 13.92 -17.00 19.76
N ASP A 89 14.24 -15.91 20.48
CA ASP A 89 15.62 -15.56 20.86
C ASP A 89 16.18 -16.51 21.95
N GLU A 90 15.33 -17.20 22.71
CA GLU A 90 15.74 -18.29 23.60
C GLU A 90 16.09 -19.60 22.86
N ILE A 91 15.45 -19.85 21.71
CA ILE A 91 15.57 -21.10 20.95
C ILE A 91 16.64 -20.99 19.86
N LEU A 92 16.69 -19.86 19.17
CA LEU A 92 17.58 -19.59 18.06
C LEU A 92 18.65 -18.60 18.48
N ASP A 93 19.89 -18.90 18.15
CA ASP A 93 20.95 -17.90 18.17
C ASP A 93 20.78 -16.88 17.02
N GLU A 94 21.62 -15.85 17.03
CA GLU A 94 21.59 -14.77 16.04
C GLU A 94 21.83 -15.27 14.61
N GLU A 95 22.77 -16.19 14.41
CA GLU A 95 23.10 -16.75 13.10
C GLU A 95 21.92 -17.55 12.52
N GLN A 96 21.31 -18.41 13.35
CA GLN A 96 20.13 -19.19 12.96
C GLN A 96 18.92 -18.32 12.65
N ARG A 97 18.72 -17.23 13.42
CA ARG A 97 17.64 -16.27 13.17
C ARG A 97 17.83 -15.56 11.84
N ASP A 98 19.03 -15.10 11.55
CA ASP A 98 19.34 -14.38 10.31
C ASP A 98 19.22 -15.31 9.10
N ALA A 99 19.73 -16.54 9.20
CA ALA A 99 19.54 -17.57 8.18
C ALA A 99 18.04 -17.87 7.93
N LEU A 100 17.22 -17.96 8.98
CA LEU A 100 15.78 -18.18 8.85
C LEU A 100 15.06 -16.98 8.19
N GLN A 101 15.47 -15.74 8.51
CA GLN A 101 14.91 -14.55 7.88
C GLN A 101 15.29 -14.45 6.41
N GLU A 102 16.54 -14.80 6.07
CA GLU A 102 17.02 -14.89 4.69
C GLU A 102 16.21 -15.91 3.91
N ALA A 103 16.11 -17.15 4.41
CA ALA A 103 15.33 -18.20 3.76
C ALA A 103 13.86 -17.81 3.57
N LYS A 104 13.24 -17.14 4.56
CA LYS A 104 11.88 -16.60 4.42
C LYS A 104 11.79 -15.53 3.34
N ARG A 105 12.80 -14.67 3.23
CA ARG A 105 12.85 -13.61 2.23
C ARG A 105 13.02 -14.21 0.83
N GLU A 106 13.91 -15.17 0.66
CA GLU A 106 14.13 -15.91 -0.58
C GLU A 106 12.86 -16.65 -1.01
N MET A 107 12.27 -17.49 -0.14
CA MET A 107 11.01 -18.18 -0.43
C MET A 107 9.87 -17.22 -0.81
N ARG A 108 9.81 -16.04 -0.16
CA ARG A 108 8.80 -15.04 -0.52
C ARG A 108 9.09 -14.42 -1.89
N GLN A 109 10.35 -14.18 -2.23
CA GLN A 109 10.75 -13.67 -3.55
C GLN A 109 10.48 -14.69 -4.65
N GLU A 110 10.82 -15.96 -4.43
CA GLU A 110 10.54 -17.07 -5.35
C GLU A 110 9.03 -17.20 -5.58
N ARG A 111 8.24 -17.33 -4.51
CA ARG A 111 6.78 -17.40 -4.62
C ARG A 111 6.20 -16.16 -5.32
N TYR A 112 6.75 -14.97 -5.07
CA TYR A 112 6.30 -13.76 -5.74
C TYR A 112 6.65 -13.77 -7.23
N ALA A 113 7.84 -14.24 -7.61
CA ALA A 113 8.27 -14.39 -8.99
C ALA A 113 7.41 -15.44 -9.72
N GLU A 114 7.17 -16.59 -9.11
CA GLU A 114 6.28 -17.64 -9.61
C GLU A 114 4.86 -17.12 -9.82
N TYR A 115 4.27 -16.51 -8.78
CA TYR A 115 2.94 -15.93 -8.86
C TYR A 115 2.84 -14.87 -9.97
N ARG A 116 3.88 -14.04 -10.13
CA ARG A 116 3.92 -13.03 -11.20
C ARG A 116 4.01 -13.68 -12.58
N ALA A 117 4.81 -14.72 -12.74
CA ALA A 117 4.96 -15.45 -14.00
C ALA A 117 3.67 -16.18 -14.37
N GLU A 118 3.07 -16.92 -13.42
CA GLU A 118 1.78 -17.61 -13.59
C GLU A 118 0.69 -16.61 -13.96
N ARG A 119 0.61 -15.49 -13.25
CA ARG A 119 -0.33 -14.41 -13.56
C ARG A 119 -0.11 -13.87 -14.97
N GLY A 120 1.14 -13.64 -15.38
CA GLY A 120 1.46 -13.18 -16.73
C GLY A 120 1.00 -14.18 -17.80
N GLN A 121 1.27 -15.46 -17.62
CA GLN A 121 0.86 -16.53 -18.53
C GLN A 121 -0.67 -16.67 -18.60
N ASN A 122 -1.36 -16.66 -17.46
CA ASN A 122 -2.81 -16.74 -17.42
C ASN A 122 -3.47 -15.56 -18.14
N MET A 123 -2.93 -14.35 -17.96
CA MET A 123 -3.39 -13.17 -18.69
C MET A 123 -3.19 -13.30 -20.20
N GLN A 124 -2.03 -13.80 -20.62
CA GLN A 124 -1.74 -14.00 -22.04
C GLN A 124 -2.67 -15.03 -22.66
N GLN A 125 -2.90 -16.17 -22.01
CA GLN A 125 -3.81 -17.22 -22.50
C GLN A 125 -5.23 -16.68 -22.66
N ARG A 126 -5.76 -15.99 -21.64
CA ARG A 126 -7.10 -15.38 -21.71
C ARG A 126 -7.23 -14.38 -22.84
N PHE A 127 -6.19 -13.58 -23.06
CA PHE A 127 -6.18 -12.62 -24.15
C PHE A 127 -6.18 -13.33 -25.51
N THR A 128 -5.35 -14.36 -25.68
CA THR A 128 -5.33 -15.17 -26.91
C THR A 128 -6.69 -15.80 -27.19
N GLU A 129 -7.31 -16.43 -26.20
CA GLU A 129 -8.65 -17.01 -26.32
C GLU A 129 -9.71 -15.97 -26.71
N LEU A 130 -9.62 -14.76 -26.13
CA LEU A 130 -10.52 -13.66 -26.42
C LEU A 130 -10.36 -13.15 -27.85
N VAL A 131 -9.12 -12.88 -28.28
CA VAL A 131 -8.82 -12.44 -29.65
C VAL A 131 -9.21 -13.51 -30.68
N ASP A 132 -9.04 -14.79 -30.35
CA ASP A 132 -9.50 -15.88 -31.22
C ASP A 132 -11.02 -15.90 -31.39
N SER A 133 -11.78 -15.55 -30.36
CA SER A 133 -13.24 -15.48 -30.41
C SER A 133 -13.79 -14.36 -31.29
N TRP A 134 -13.02 -13.28 -31.47
CA TRP A 134 -13.43 -12.10 -32.23
C TRP A 134 -13.36 -12.26 -33.75
N GLY A 135 -12.73 -13.34 -34.24
CA GLY A 135 -12.63 -13.59 -35.67
C GLY A 135 -11.86 -12.51 -36.45
N LEU A 136 -10.95 -11.79 -35.78
CA LEU A 136 -10.11 -10.76 -36.39
C LEU A 136 -9.26 -11.34 -37.53
N SER A 137 -9.03 -10.54 -38.57
CA SER A 137 -8.11 -10.86 -39.67
C SER A 137 -6.66 -10.92 -39.18
N ASP A 138 -5.79 -11.57 -39.95
CA ASP A 138 -4.36 -11.66 -39.63
C ASP A 138 -3.70 -10.29 -39.54
N ALA A 139 -4.16 -9.31 -40.34
CA ALA A 139 -3.69 -7.93 -40.29
C ALA A 139 -4.08 -7.24 -38.98
N GLU A 140 -5.36 -7.30 -38.58
CA GLU A 140 -5.86 -6.74 -37.32
C GLU A 140 -5.21 -7.41 -36.10
N ARG A 141 -4.97 -8.73 -36.16
CA ARG A 141 -4.23 -9.47 -35.12
C ARG A 141 -2.78 -9.00 -35.00
N SER A 142 -2.13 -8.69 -36.12
CA SER A 142 -0.76 -8.15 -36.13
C SER A 142 -0.73 -6.77 -35.50
N GLU A 143 -1.60 -5.86 -35.95
CA GLU A 143 -1.69 -4.49 -35.42
C GLU A 143 -2.01 -4.46 -33.92
N LEU A 144 -2.94 -5.31 -33.47
CA LEU A 144 -3.26 -5.45 -32.04
C LEU A 144 -2.06 -5.98 -31.22
N THR A 145 -1.26 -6.88 -31.81
CA THR A 145 -0.06 -7.41 -31.16
C THR A 145 1.01 -6.33 -31.02
N GLU A 146 1.26 -5.58 -32.09
CA GLU A 146 2.22 -4.46 -32.13
C GLU A 146 1.83 -3.37 -31.11
N LEU A 147 0.55 -2.98 -31.07
CA LEU A 147 0.04 -1.99 -30.11
C LEU A 147 0.24 -2.43 -28.65
N ARG A 148 0.08 -3.73 -28.37
CA ARG A 148 0.32 -4.25 -27.02
C ARG A 148 1.82 -4.26 -26.68
N GLU A 149 2.68 -4.58 -27.65
CA GLU A 149 4.13 -4.57 -27.47
C GLU A 149 4.66 -3.15 -27.22
N SER A 150 4.12 -2.14 -27.93
CA SER A 150 4.46 -0.74 -27.67
C SER A 150 4.07 -0.33 -26.25
N LEU A 151 2.85 -0.66 -25.79
CA LEU A 151 2.44 -0.38 -24.40
C LEU A 151 3.40 -0.99 -23.38
N TYR A 152 3.87 -2.22 -23.59
CA TYR A 152 4.83 -2.85 -22.68
C TYR A 152 6.20 -2.18 -22.71
N ALA A 153 6.63 -1.66 -23.87
CA ALA A 153 7.84 -0.87 -24.00
C ALA A 153 7.69 0.47 -23.26
N ASP A 154 6.61 1.19 -23.49
CA ASP A 154 6.33 2.49 -22.87
C ASP A 154 6.20 2.35 -21.35
N MET A 155 5.49 1.34 -20.86
CA MET A 155 5.40 1.05 -19.42
C MET A 155 6.76 0.70 -18.80
N ARG A 156 7.71 0.17 -19.58
CA ARG A 156 9.07 -0.13 -19.12
C ARG A 156 9.88 1.15 -19.05
N GLU A 157 9.86 1.97 -20.09
CA GLU A 157 10.51 3.28 -20.12
C GLU A 157 10.00 4.17 -18.97
N LEU A 158 8.69 4.22 -18.79
CA LEU A 158 8.03 4.98 -17.71
C LEU A 158 8.36 4.47 -16.30
N ARG A 159 8.81 3.22 -16.17
CA ARG A 159 9.33 2.68 -14.89
C ARG A 159 10.78 3.09 -14.62
N GLU A 160 11.55 3.29 -15.66
CA GLU A 160 12.96 3.69 -15.60
C GLU A 160 13.11 5.21 -15.49
N GLN A 161 12.10 5.96 -15.94
CA GLN A 161 12.02 7.41 -15.84
C GLN A 161 11.91 7.90 -14.38
N SER A 162 12.66 8.96 -14.07
CA SER A 162 12.52 9.74 -12.84
C SER A 162 11.49 10.87 -13.03
N PHE A 163 10.67 11.12 -12.01
CA PHE A 163 9.67 12.18 -11.99
C PHE A 163 9.98 13.17 -10.87
N ASP A 164 9.65 14.44 -11.09
CA ASP A 164 9.83 15.49 -10.10
C ASP A 164 8.76 15.42 -9.00
N SER A 165 7.60 14.80 -9.31
CA SER A 165 6.54 14.57 -8.33
C SER A 165 5.77 13.26 -8.53
N ARG A 166 5.05 12.84 -7.47
CA ARG A 166 4.10 11.70 -7.56
C ARG A 166 2.90 12.02 -8.45
N GLU A 167 2.52 13.30 -8.54
CA GLU A 167 1.40 13.75 -9.35
C GLU A 167 1.74 13.70 -10.83
N GLU A 168 2.90 14.27 -11.22
CA GLU A 168 3.44 14.18 -12.58
C GLU A 168 3.54 12.71 -13.03
N ARG A 169 4.14 11.85 -12.19
CA ARG A 169 4.17 10.41 -12.47
C ARG A 169 2.77 9.87 -12.74
N ARG A 170 1.79 10.19 -11.91
CA ARG A 170 0.42 9.69 -12.06
C ARG A 170 -0.21 10.18 -13.36
N GLU A 171 -0.02 11.44 -13.72
CA GLU A 171 -0.52 12.04 -14.95
C GLU A 171 0.11 11.37 -16.18
N THR A 172 1.42 11.14 -16.21
CA THR A 172 2.07 10.44 -17.33
C THR A 172 1.58 8.99 -17.46
N TRP A 173 1.40 8.29 -16.33
CA TRP A 173 0.80 6.95 -16.32
C TRP A 173 -0.65 6.94 -16.82
N GLN A 174 -1.39 8.03 -16.59
CA GLN A 174 -2.76 8.17 -17.06
C GLN A 174 -2.80 8.46 -18.56
N ALA A 175 -2.02 9.43 -19.02
CA ALA A 175 -1.90 9.78 -20.44
C ALA A 175 -1.52 8.55 -21.30
N LEU A 176 -0.54 7.76 -20.87
CA LEU A 176 -0.15 6.52 -21.57
C LEU A 176 -1.31 5.52 -21.69
N ARG A 177 -2.13 5.41 -20.64
CA ARG A 177 -3.29 4.50 -20.66
C ARG A 177 -4.40 5.01 -21.57
N ASP A 178 -4.62 6.31 -21.57
CA ASP A 178 -5.66 6.96 -22.37
C ASP A 178 -5.29 6.86 -23.87
N GLU A 179 -4.03 7.13 -24.23
CA GLU A 179 -3.50 6.97 -25.60
C GLU A 179 -3.64 5.53 -26.09
N HIS A 180 -3.24 4.55 -25.28
CA HIS A 180 -3.41 3.14 -25.66
C HIS A 180 -4.89 2.73 -25.75
N GLN A 181 -5.76 3.31 -24.92
CA GLN A 181 -7.20 3.01 -24.96
C GLN A 181 -7.86 3.62 -26.20
N GLU A 182 -7.38 4.77 -26.67
CA GLU A 182 -7.78 5.38 -27.94
C GLU A 182 -7.34 4.52 -29.12
N ALA A 183 -6.06 4.11 -29.16
CA ALA A 183 -5.53 3.26 -30.23
C ALA A 183 -6.24 1.89 -30.30
N LEU A 184 -6.61 1.30 -29.16
CA LEU A 184 -7.44 0.09 -29.15
C LEU A 184 -8.83 0.32 -29.76
N GLY A 185 -9.41 1.51 -29.58
CA GLY A 185 -10.73 1.86 -30.11
C GLY A 185 -10.76 2.06 -31.62
N GLU A 186 -9.60 2.28 -32.26
CA GLU A 186 -9.49 2.31 -33.72
C GLU A 186 -9.53 0.89 -34.33
N LEU A 187 -9.04 -0.10 -33.59
CA LEU A 187 -8.92 -1.50 -34.03
C LEU A 187 -10.10 -2.38 -33.59
N LEU A 188 -10.66 -2.10 -32.41
CA LEU A 188 -11.66 -2.94 -31.77
C LEU A 188 -12.98 -2.18 -31.63
N SER A 189 -14.09 -2.91 -31.77
CA SER A 189 -15.41 -2.37 -31.49
C SER A 189 -15.58 -2.05 -30.00
N GLU A 190 -16.56 -1.20 -29.67
CA GLU A 190 -16.89 -0.89 -28.28
C GLU A 190 -17.25 -2.15 -27.45
N GLU A 191 -17.91 -3.12 -28.09
CA GLU A 191 -18.25 -4.40 -27.48
C GLU A 191 -17.00 -5.22 -27.15
N GLN A 192 -16.07 -5.34 -28.10
CA GLN A 192 -14.78 -6.04 -27.91
C GLN A 192 -13.92 -5.35 -26.85
N MET A 193 -13.92 -4.02 -26.80
CA MET A 193 -13.24 -3.27 -25.75
C MET A 193 -13.83 -3.55 -24.35
N GLU A 194 -15.15 -3.67 -24.24
CA GLU A 194 -15.78 -4.01 -22.95
C GLU A 194 -15.46 -5.44 -22.52
N GLU A 195 -15.51 -6.40 -23.44
CA GLU A 195 -15.10 -7.78 -23.16
C GLU A 195 -13.63 -7.87 -22.70
N LEU A 196 -12.74 -7.11 -23.34
CA LEU A 196 -11.35 -6.99 -22.91
C LEU A 196 -11.24 -6.43 -21.48
N ARG A 197 -11.95 -5.35 -21.18
CA ARG A 197 -11.98 -4.75 -19.84
C ARG A 197 -12.47 -5.73 -18.78
N ASP A 198 -13.52 -6.49 -19.08
CA ASP A 198 -14.07 -7.48 -18.16
C ASP A 198 -13.17 -8.71 -17.98
N ALA A 199 -12.54 -9.20 -19.05
CA ALA A 199 -11.53 -10.26 -18.97
C ALA A 199 -10.35 -9.84 -18.08
N MET A 200 -9.90 -8.59 -18.22
CA MET A 200 -8.87 -8.00 -17.37
C MET A 200 -9.35 -7.90 -15.92
N ARG A 201 -10.50 -7.28 -15.65
CA ARG A 201 -11.07 -7.10 -14.30
C ARG A 201 -11.22 -8.43 -13.57
N ASN A 202 -11.76 -9.45 -14.24
CA ASN A 202 -11.97 -10.79 -13.68
C ASN A 202 -10.66 -11.54 -13.37
N ALA A 203 -9.54 -11.15 -13.97
CA ALA A 203 -8.24 -11.69 -13.62
C ALA A 203 -7.68 -11.14 -12.30
N PHE A 204 -8.07 -9.92 -11.92
CA PHE A 204 -7.66 -9.33 -10.63
C PHE A 204 -8.43 -9.93 -9.44
N HIS A 205 -9.66 -10.41 -9.65
CA HIS A 205 -10.54 -10.85 -8.56
C HIS A 205 -10.36 -12.32 -8.11
N LYS A 206 -9.75 -13.19 -8.92
CA LYS A 206 -9.58 -14.62 -8.56
C LYS A 206 -8.48 -14.90 -7.51
N GLY A 207 -7.71 -13.91 -7.09
CA GLY A 207 -6.57 -14.08 -6.16
C GLY A 207 -6.88 -13.94 -4.66
N HIS A 208 -8.07 -13.49 -4.27
CA HIS A 208 -8.47 -13.36 -2.86
C HIS A 208 -9.45 -14.47 -2.44
N GLY A 209 -9.07 -15.71 -2.69
CA GLY A 209 -9.80 -16.90 -2.24
C GLY A 209 -9.43 -17.25 -0.79
N LYS A 210 -10.40 -17.06 0.10
CA LYS A 210 -10.41 -17.52 1.50
C LYS A 210 -9.90 -18.96 1.64
N HIS A 211 -8.75 -19.17 2.29
CA HIS A 211 -8.49 -20.43 2.98
C HIS A 211 -9.41 -20.49 4.21
N HIS A 212 -10.63 -21.03 4.03
CA HIS A 212 -11.38 -21.54 5.17
C HIS A 212 -10.60 -22.74 5.69
N GLY A 213 -9.98 -22.56 6.86
CA GLY A 213 -9.36 -23.66 7.59
C GLY A 213 -10.41 -24.75 7.83
N GLU A 214 -10.16 -25.94 7.30
CA GLU A 214 -10.82 -27.16 7.73
C GLU A 214 -10.57 -27.33 9.23
N ARG A 215 -11.60 -27.00 10.02
CA ARG A 215 -11.68 -27.46 11.41
C ARG A 215 -11.89 -28.97 11.35
N ARG A 216 -10.80 -29.72 11.50
CA ARG A 216 -10.88 -31.13 11.91
C ARG A 216 -11.52 -31.16 13.28
N SER A 217 -12.79 -31.53 13.34
CA SER A 217 -13.41 -32.06 14.54
C SER A 217 -12.71 -33.38 14.87
N GLY A 218 -11.98 -33.37 15.98
CA GLY A 218 -11.68 -34.56 16.77
C GLY A 218 -12.59 -34.58 17.99
#